data_AF-A0A7C0V5F4-F1
#
_entry.id   AF-A0A7C0V5F4-F1
#
_cell.length_a   1.000
_cell.length_b   1.000
_cell.length_c   1.000
_cell.angle_alpha   90.00
_cell.angle_beta   90.00
_cell.angle_gamma   90.00
#
_symmetry.space_group_name_H-M   'P 1'
#
loop_
_entity.id
_entity.type
_entity.pdbx_description
1 polymer ?
#
loop_
_entity_poly.entity_id
_entity_poly.type
_entity_poly.pdbx_seq_one_letter_code
_entity_poly.pdbx_strand_id
1 'polypeptide(L)'
;MSRGNDRTSQAVETLVVPVHQAVAEYRDAPVAYAERIWALFHLDDEAQKAPDRLGAEVVAVLGRLLQEPRLGAKRQDLFLARKAAEVLVGLTRTPRPDLVQGAWAALMETLAVTRGLAHRGAAETLGSLPCLDGVSPRPPAPAAGGTQVAWAKLLERAGLGNPLRLQRQGRSLVAGDGNGRRPLVVKMARADQDPEELAREAAWMEALAGPEQRFGCRFEIPEPLRFDGGHLVRLSGLPSPAPEGSALHPEGWAIAYLAPKDYFAYPNDPLTGRLPEPEAFVEIMARAARLFGVLAAAGIVHEAPIPLFHNRVQRHRRRDAGRYEWFRGGRLDRWLASCAYPNWGPTGLRDFEHLVAFTGPPLHFYRHLGNHFLSLLLVAGSYFRARDSRRVGRLPDGRPVDARDLFDAGLLIRVIEEIYRGYYRGFVGRPPRGAVPLNASALAERMIEEMGVDRHMEEVLRAADQKAMTRPEFEAFLRRRGFAPSRIEALRRGKGDLVVSTGPHLGGFNQAISLPELITAVETMAAACIAGRYRRCQGAAAGDRRDAA
;
A
#
# COMPACT_ATOMS: atom_id res chain seq x y z
N MET A 1 -23.43 -25.00 -40.99
CA MET A 1 -23.19 -24.61 -39.59
C MET A 1 -22.77 -25.84 -38.79
N SER A 2 -21.48 -26.16 -38.65
CA SER A 2 -20.97 -27.18 -37.69
C SER A 2 -19.42 -27.32 -37.75
N ARG A 3 -18.67 -26.21 -37.78
CA ARG A 3 -17.19 -26.25 -37.68
C ARG A 3 -16.64 -25.56 -36.43
N GLY A 4 -17.52 -24.99 -35.59
CA GLY A 4 -17.13 -24.29 -34.35
C GLY A 4 -16.94 -25.21 -33.15
N ASN A 5 -17.65 -26.36 -33.09
CA ASN A 5 -17.68 -27.20 -31.88
C ASN A 5 -16.39 -28.02 -31.73
N ASP A 6 -15.85 -28.59 -32.82
CA ASP A 6 -14.69 -29.50 -32.75
C ASP A 6 -13.42 -28.83 -32.19
N ARG A 7 -13.18 -27.56 -32.54
CA ARG A 7 -11.99 -26.82 -32.06
C ARG A 7 -12.10 -26.43 -30.58
N THR A 8 -13.30 -26.06 -30.13
CA THR A 8 -13.55 -25.79 -28.71
C THR A 8 -13.39 -27.07 -27.90
N SER A 9 -13.97 -28.19 -28.35
CA SER A 9 -13.79 -29.51 -27.71
C SER A 9 -12.32 -29.91 -27.66
N GLN A 10 -11.57 -29.77 -28.76
CA GLN A 10 -10.13 -30.06 -28.80
C GLN A 10 -9.33 -29.17 -27.84
N ALA A 11 -9.66 -27.87 -27.76
CA ALA A 11 -9.01 -26.95 -26.84
C ALA A 11 -9.30 -27.31 -25.37
N VAL A 12 -10.55 -27.68 -25.06
CA VAL A 12 -10.94 -28.16 -23.73
C VAL A 12 -10.17 -29.43 -23.38
N GLU A 13 -10.14 -30.44 -24.26
CA GLU A 13 -9.39 -31.69 -24.08
C GLU A 13 -7.91 -31.45 -23.81
N THR A 14 -7.29 -30.54 -24.58
CA THR A 14 -5.87 -30.14 -24.41
C THR A 14 -5.57 -29.61 -22.99
N LEU A 15 -6.56 -28.98 -22.35
CA LEU A 15 -6.41 -28.39 -21.03
C LEU A 15 -6.75 -29.35 -19.87
N VAL A 16 -7.41 -30.49 -20.13
CA VAL A 16 -7.83 -31.45 -19.08
C VAL A 16 -6.65 -32.07 -18.35
N VAL A 17 -5.60 -32.45 -19.08
CA VAL A 17 -4.39 -33.02 -18.48
C VAL A 17 -3.63 -31.88 -17.73
N PRO A 18 -2.93 -32.10 -16.61
CA PRO A 18 -2.01 -31.11 -16.04
C PRO A 18 -0.74 -30.89 -16.90
N VAL A 19 -0.29 -29.64 -17.08
CA VAL A 19 0.96 -29.30 -17.80
C VAL A 19 2.14 -30.11 -17.28
N HIS A 20 2.25 -30.27 -15.96
CA HIS A 20 3.37 -30.97 -15.35
C HIS A 20 3.33 -32.48 -15.57
N GLN A 21 2.16 -33.09 -15.76
CA GLN A 21 2.07 -34.51 -16.15
C GLN A 21 2.56 -34.70 -17.58
N ALA A 22 2.12 -33.84 -18.52
CA ALA A 22 2.65 -33.83 -19.89
C ALA A 22 4.16 -33.55 -19.95
N VAL A 23 4.69 -32.74 -19.02
CA VAL A 23 6.14 -32.48 -18.90
C VAL A 23 6.89 -33.66 -18.25
N ALA A 24 6.28 -34.35 -17.28
CA ALA A 24 6.89 -35.47 -16.56
C ALA A 24 6.94 -36.76 -17.39
N GLU A 25 5.98 -36.95 -18.30
CA GLU A 25 5.89 -38.13 -19.18
C GLU A 25 6.87 -38.09 -20.38
N TYR A 26 7.85 -37.17 -20.35
CA TYR A 26 9.10 -37.15 -21.13
C TYR A 26 9.00 -37.16 -22.66
N ARG A 27 7.82 -36.93 -23.25
CA ARG A 27 7.70 -36.57 -24.67
C ARG A 27 7.01 -35.21 -24.78
N ASP A 28 7.63 -34.29 -25.50
CA ASP A 28 6.98 -33.05 -25.97
C ASP A 28 6.70 -31.95 -24.94
N ALA A 29 7.43 -31.87 -23.82
CA ALA A 29 7.24 -30.84 -22.78
C ALA A 29 7.11 -29.38 -23.28
N PRO A 30 7.93 -28.87 -24.23
CA PRO A 30 7.74 -27.53 -24.80
C PRO A 30 6.54 -27.42 -25.74
N VAL A 31 6.25 -28.48 -26.50
CA VAL A 31 5.12 -28.55 -27.44
C VAL A 31 3.81 -28.59 -26.66
N ALA A 32 3.70 -29.42 -25.63
CA ALA A 32 2.54 -29.49 -24.74
C ALA A 32 2.25 -28.15 -24.04
N TYR A 33 3.29 -27.40 -23.64
CA TYR A 33 3.10 -26.04 -23.12
C TYR A 33 2.57 -25.10 -24.20
N ALA A 34 3.18 -25.12 -25.39
CA ALA A 34 2.75 -24.29 -26.51
C ALA A 34 1.30 -24.60 -26.93
N GLU A 35 0.91 -25.87 -27.04
CA GLU A 35 -0.44 -26.32 -27.38
C GLU A 35 -1.48 -25.80 -26.39
N ARG A 36 -1.19 -25.85 -25.08
CA ARG A 36 -2.09 -25.32 -24.05
C ARG A 36 -2.21 -23.81 -24.12
N ILE A 37 -1.12 -23.12 -24.39
CA ILE A 37 -1.14 -21.68 -24.59
C ILE A 37 -1.99 -21.35 -25.83
N TRP A 38 -1.82 -22.07 -26.94
CA TRP A 38 -2.65 -21.94 -28.13
C TRP A 38 -4.13 -22.24 -27.84
N ALA A 39 -4.43 -23.28 -27.04
CA ALA A 39 -5.78 -23.60 -26.61
C ALA A 39 -6.40 -22.43 -25.81
N LEU A 40 -5.66 -21.82 -24.89
CA LEU A 40 -6.14 -20.65 -24.16
C LEU A 40 -6.32 -19.41 -25.06
N PHE A 41 -5.44 -19.19 -26.03
CA PHE A 41 -5.63 -18.13 -27.03
C PHE A 41 -6.87 -18.36 -27.89
N HIS A 42 -7.13 -19.61 -28.29
CA HIS A 42 -8.34 -19.95 -29.02
C HIS A 42 -9.60 -19.71 -28.18
N LEU A 43 -9.60 -20.16 -26.92
CA LEU A 43 -10.74 -19.93 -26.02
C LEU A 43 -10.96 -18.46 -25.70
N ASP A 44 -9.89 -17.65 -25.59
CA ASP A 44 -10.01 -16.20 -25.43
C ASP A 44 -10.63 -15.54 -26.67
N ASP A 45 -10.20 -15.94 -27.87
CA ASP A 45 -10.76 -15.46 -29.12
C ASP A 45 -12.26 -15.80 -29.25
N GLU A 46 -12.65 -17.04 -28.92
CA GLU A 46 -14.06 -17.45 -28.90
C GLU A 46 -14.85 -16.72 -27.79
N ALA A 47 -14.28 -16.52 -26.61
CA ALA A 47 -14.93 -15.76 -25.52
C ALA A 47 -15.19 -14.30 -25.91
N GLN A 48 -14.35 -13.72 -26.76
CA GLN A 48 -14.52 -12.36 -27.26
C GLN A 48 -15.50 -12.27 -28.45
N LYS A 49 -15.48 -13.25 -29.37
CA LYS A 49 -16.24 -13.20 -30.63
C LYS A 49 -17.61 -13.87 -30.57
N ALA A 50 -17.71 -15.00 -29.87
CA ALA A 50 -18.89 -15.85 -29.85
C ALA A 50 -19.02 -16.59 -28.50
N PRO A 51 -19.15 -15.86 -27.38
CA PRO A 51 -19.13 -16.46 -26.04
C PRO A 51 -20.26 -17.48 -25.81
N ASP A 52 -21.36 -17.42 -26.56
CA ASP A 52 -22.46 -18.38 -26.50
C ASP A 52 -22.08 -19.81 -26.98
N ARG A 53 -20.92 -19.95 -27.65
CA ARG A 53 -20.39 -21.26 -28.06
C ARG A 53 -19.60 -21.96 -26.96
N LEU A 54 -19.23 -21.25 -25.90
CA LEU A 54 -18.48 -21.81 -24.78
C LEU A 54 -19.48 -22.31 -23.74
N GLY A 55 -19.30 -23.53 -23.24
CA GLY A 55 -20.13 -24.11 -22.21
C GLY A 55 -19.49 -24.07 -20.81
N ALA A 56 -20.23 -24.58 -19.83
CA ALA A 56 -19.80 -24.62 -18.43
C ALA A 56 -18.56 -25.50 -18.22
N GLU A 57 -18.30 -26.45 -19.12
CA GLU A 57 -17.10 -27.29 -19.15
C GLU A 57 -15.82 -26.46 -19.29
N VAL A 58 -15.85 -25.35 -20.04
CA VAL A 58 -14.71 -24.44 -20.18
C VAL A 58 -14.39 -23.79 -18.84
N VAL A 59 -15.40 -23.27 -18.15
CA VAL A 59 -15.25 -22.67 -16.82
C VAL A 59 -14.68 -23.70 -15.83
N ALA A 60 -15.23 -24.91 -15.82
CA ALA A 60 -14.78 -25.97 -14.92
C ALA A 60 -13.31 -26.37 -15.18
N VAL A 61 -12.91 -26.51 -16.44
CA VAL A 61 -11.53 -26.86 -16.81
C VAL A 61 -10.56 -25.75 -16.46
N LEU A 62 -10.89 -24.49 -16.75
CA LEU A 62 -10.03 -23.35 -16.40
C LEU A 62 -9.92 -23.14 -14.89
N GLY A 63 -11.01 -23.33 -14.15
CA GLY A 63 -11.00 -23.31 -12.68
C GLY A 63 -10.08 -24.39 -12.11
N ARG A 64 -10.20 -25.64 -12.58
CA ARG A 64 -9.30 -26.73 -12.19
C ARG A 64 -7.84 -26.45 -12.55
N LEU A 65 -7.58 -25.92 -13.75
CA LEU A 65 -6.23 -25.55 -14.18
C LEU A 65 -5.60 -24.54 -13.22
N LEU A 66 -6.34 -23.49 -12.86
CA LEU A 66 -5.85 -22.45 -11.93
C LEU A 66 -5.64 -22.97 -10.51
N GLN A 67 -6.40 -23.99 -10.09
CA GLN A 67 -6.32 -24.59 -8.76
C GLN A 67 -5.33 -25.77 -8.67
N GLU A 68 -4.73 -26.19 -9.80
CA GLU A 68 -3.73 -27.27 -9.83
C GLU A 68 -2.51 -26.90 -8.97
N PRO A 69 -2.23 -27.62 -7.86
CA PRO A 69 -1.17 -27.26 -6.93
C PRO A 69 0.23 -27.19 -7.56
N ARG A 70 0.45 -27.90 -8.67
CA ARG A 70 1.73 -27.90 -9.38
C ARG A 70 1.92 -26.66 -10.27
N LEU A 71 0.83 -25.97 -10.64
CA LEU A 71 0.88 -24.77 -11.47
C LEU A 71 1.58 -23.63 -10.70
N GLY A 72 2.76 -23.23 -11.16
CA GLY A 72 3.57 -22.20 -10.51
C GLY A 72 4.97 -22.64 -10.12
N ALA A 73 5.35 -23.89 -10.42
CA ALA A 73 6.71 -24.37 -10.28
C ALA A 73 7.71 -23.68 -11.24
N LYS A 74 7.22 -23.15 -12.37
CA LYS A 74 8.04 -22.46 -13.38
C LYS A 74 7.56 -21.02 -13.59
N ARG A 75 8.49 -20.10 -13.90
CA ARG A 75 8.14 -18.69 -14.20
C ARG A 75 7.13 -18.54 -15.36
N GLN A 76 7.16 -19.47 -16.32
CA GLN A 76 6.25 -19.50 -17.47
C GLN A 76 4.79 -19.81 -17.06
N ASP A 77 4.58 -20.45 -15.92
CA ASP A 77 3.24 -20.81 -15.43
C ASP A 77 2.42 -19.56 -15.05
N LEU A 78 3.09 -18.46 -14.72
CA LEU A 78 2.44 -17.16 -14.51
C LEU A 78 1.71 -16.70 -15.77
N PHE A 79 2.28 -16.93 -16.96
CA PHE A 79 1.65 -16.56 -18.22
C PHE A 79 0.42 -17.43 -18.50
N LEU A 80 0.52 -18.74 -18.26
CA LEU A 80 -0.61 -19.67 -18.39
C LEU A 80 -1.76 -19.29 -17.44
N ALA A 81 -1.44 -19.01 -16.17
CA ALA A 81 -2.41 -18.60 -15.17
C ALA A 81 -3.11 -17.28 -15.53
N ARG A 82 -2.36 -16.27 -16.01
CA ARG A 82 -2.94 -15.01 -16.50
C ARG A 82 -3.87 -15.26 -17.67
N LYS A 83 -3.43 -16.01 -18.67
CA LYS A 83 -4.23 -16.29 -19.86
C LYS A 83 -5.52 -17.06 -19.52
N ALA A 84 -5.45 -18.04 -18.62
CA ALA A 84 -6.63 -18.75 -18.15
C ALA A 84 -7.62 -17.83 -17.41
N ALA A 85 -7.10 -16.94 -16.55
CA ALA A 85 -7.91 -15.94 -15.86
C ALA A 85 -8.52 -14.91 -16.84
N GLU A 86 -7.80 -14.54 -17.91
CA GLU A 86 -8.30 -13.64 -18.96
C GLU A 86 -9.50 -14.24 -19.69
N VAL A 87 -9.44 -15.53 -20.05
CA VAL A 87 -10.56 -16.24 -20.67
C VAL A 87 -11.78 -16.23 -19.73
N LEU A 88 -11.59 -16.56 -18.45
CA LEU A 88 -12.67 -16.50 -17.46
C LEU A 88 -13.25 -15.08 -17.34
N VAL A 89 -12.41 -14.05 -17.34
CA VAL A 89 -12.86 -12.65 -17.36
C VAL A 89 -13.66 -12.33 -18.62
N GLY A 90 -13.24 -12.81 -19.80
CA GLY A 90 -13.99 -12.67 -21.05
C GLY A 90 -15.40 -13.26 -20.94
N LEU A 91 -15.51 -14.46 -20.35
CA LEU A 91 -16.78 -15.12 -20.06
C LEU A 91 -17.68 -14.35 -19.10
N THR A 92 -17.19 -13.37 -18.33
CA THR A 92 -18.05 -12.54 -17.47
C THR A 92 -18.91 -11.54 -18.25
N ARG A 93 -18.66 -11.38 -19.56
CA ARG A 93 -19.37 -10.43 -20.44
C ARG A 93 -20.40 -11.09 -21.37
N THR A 94 -20.54 -12.41 -21.28
CA THR A 94 -21.54 -13.17 -22.06
C THR A 94 -22.96 -12.88 -21.59
N PRO A 95 -23.99 -12.98 -22.45
CA PRO A 95 -25.38 -12.90 -22.02
C PRO A 95 -25.84 -14.11 -21.18
N ARG A 96 -25.06 -15.20 -21.12
CA ARG A 96 -25.36 -16.44 -20.39
C ARG A 96 -25.10 -16.33 -18.87
N PRO A 97 -26.14 -16.19 -18.01
CA PRO A 97 -25.95 -15.89 -16.59
C PRO A 97 -25.24 -17.01 -15.83
N ASP A 98 -25.46 -18.27 -16.23
CA ASP A 98 -24.82 -19.45 -15.69
C ASP A 98 -23.29 -19.42 -15.86
N LEU A 99 -22.82 -19.03 -17.05
CA LEU A 99 -21.39 -18.88 -17.35
C LEU A 99 -20.78 -17.69 -16.62
N VAL A 100 -21.49 -16.56 -16.55
CA VAL A 100 -21.05 -15.38 -15.79
C VAL A 100 -20.85 -15.74 -14.32
N GLN A 101 -21.82 -16.42 -13.71
CA GLN A 101 -21.75 -16.84 -12.32
C GLN A 101 -20.61 -17.83 -12.10
N GLY A 102 -20.49 -18.85 -12.97
CA GLY A 102 -19.43 -19.84 -12.90
C GLY A 102 -18.03 -19.22 -13.03
N ALA A 103 -17.84 -18.31 -13.98
CA ALA A 103 -16.56 -17.64 -14.21
C ALA A 103 -16.14 -16.78 -13.00
N TRP A 104 -17.06 -16.00 -12.44
CA TRP A 104 -16.79 -15.24 -11.21
C TRP A 104 -16.49 -16.15 -10.02
N ALA A 105 -17.22 -17.25 -9.86
CA ALA A 105 -16.97 -18.21 -8.79
C ALA A 105 -15.58 -18.82 -8.91
N ALA A 106 -15.20 -19.29 -10.11
CA ALA A 106 -13.88 -19.88 -10.36
C ALA A 106 -12.74 -18.87 -10.05
N LEU A 107 -12.85 -17.63 -10.53
CA LEU A 107 -11.86 -16.58 -10.27
C LEU A 107 -11.71 -16.25 -8.78
N MET A 108 -12.83 -16.11 -8.05
CA MET A 108 -12.81 -15.81 -6.62
C MET A 108 -12.32 -16.99 -5.78
N GLU A 109 -12.68 -18.22 -6.17
CA GLU A 109 -12.18 -19.43 -5.53
C GLU A 109 -10.67 -19.58 -5.72
N THR A 110 -10.15 -19.33 -6.93
CA THR A 110 -8.70 -19.29 -7.18
C THR A 110 -8.00 -18.32 -6.23
N LEU A 111 -8.52 -17.10 -6.04
CA LEU A 111 -7.93 -16.16 -5.07
C LEU A 111 -7.96 -16.72 -3.64
N ALA A 112 -9.05 -17.36 -3.23
CA ALA A 112 -9.21 -17.86 -1.87
C ALA A 112 -8.23 -19.02 -1.57
N VAL A 113 -8.12 -20.00 -2.47
CA VAL A 113 -7.48 -21.30 -2.18
C VAL A 113 -6.05 -21.43 -2.69
N THR A 114 -5.65 -20.65 -3.69
CA THR A 114 -4.32 -20.80 -4.32
C THR A 114 -3.30 -19.80 -3.77
N ARG A 115 -2.01 -20.10 -3.96
CA ARG A 115 -0.87 -19.25 -3.59
C ARG A 115 0.15 -19.22 -4.74
N GLY A 116 1.15 -18.36 -4.68
CA GLY A 116 2.23 -18.33 -5.67
C GLY A 116 1.80 -17.80 -7.04
N LEU A 117 2.33 -18.37 -8.13
CA LEU A 117 2.17 -17.81 -9.48
C LEU A 117 0.73 -17.92 -10.03
N ALA A 118 0.00 -19.00 -9.72
CA ALA A 118 -1.39 -19.15 -10.13
C ALA A 118 -2.27 -18.07 -9.49
N HIS A 119 -2.15 -17.90 -8.17
CA HIS A 119 -2.80 -16.83 -7.41
C HIS A 119 -2.49 -15.46 -8.01
N ARG A 120 -1.21 -15.16 -8.19
CA ARG A 120 -0.74 -13.89 -8.76
C ARG A 120 -1.28 -13.66 -10.17
N GLY A 121 -1.35 -14.70 -11.00
CA GLY A 121 -1.89 -14.62 -12.35
C GLY A 121 -3.36 -14.19 -12.34
N ALA A 122 -4.19 -14.82 -11.51
CA ALA A 122 -5.58 -14.44 -11.33
C ALA A 122 -5.73 -13.03 -10.72
N ALA A 123 -4.96 -12.72 -9.67
CA ALA A 123 -5.02 -11.43 -8.98
C ALA A 123 -4.61 -10.27 -9.87
N GLU A 124 -3.53 -10.39 -10.66
CA GLU A 124 -3.13 -9.34 -11.61
C GLU A 124 -4.13 -9.18 -12.76
N THR A 125 -4.76 -10.26 -13.21
CA THR A 125 -5.79 -10.21 -14.26
C THR A 125 -7.03 -9.47 -13.77
N LEU A 126 -7.53 -9.83 -12.58
CA LEU A 126 -8.63 -9.13 -11.91
C LEU A 126 -8.28 -7.68 -11.57
N GLY A 127 -7.05 -7.44 -11.10
CA GLY A 127 -6.54 -6.11 -10.80
C GLY A 127 -6.35 -5.23 -12.05
N SER A 128 -6.34 -5.82 -13.24
CA SER A 128 -6.25 -5.09 -14.51
C SER A 128 -7.60 -4.72 -15.11
N LEU A 129 -8.72 -5.05 -14.43
CA LEU A 129 -10.05 -4.70 -14.91
C LEU A 129 -10.26 -3.18 -14.88
N PRO A 130 -10.88 -2.60 -15.92
CA PRO A 130 -11.18 -1.18 -15.95
C PRO A 130 -12.31 -0.87 -14.96
N CYS A 131 -11.99 -0.21 -13.85
CA CYS A 131 -12.94 0.03 -12.76
C CYS A 131 -13.12 1.50 -12.38
N LEU A 132 -12.36 2.42 -12.99
CA LEU A 132 -12.51 3.86 -12.79
C LEU A 132 -13.39 4.44 -13.90
N ASP A 133 -14.30 5.32 -13.51
CA ASP A 133 -15.23 6.00 -14.41
C ASP A 133 -14.71 7.42 -14.66
N GLY A 134 -14.49 7.78 -15.92
CA GLY A 134 -14.15 9.16 -16.31
C GLY A 134 -12.75 9.65 -15.91
N VAL A 135 -12.62 10.97 -15.80
CA VAL A 135 -11.34 11.65 -15.52
C VAL A 135 -11.19 11.83 -14.01
N SER A 136 -10.08 11.33 -13.47
CA SER A 136 -9.73 11.50 -12.06
C SER A 136 -9.68 12.99 -11.69
N PRO A 137 -10.34 13.41 -10.59
CA PRO A 137 -10.39 14.80 -10.18
C PRO A 137 -9.00 15.27 -9.78
N ARG A 138 -8.67 16.49 -10.19
CA ARG A 138 -7.43 17.19 -9.80
C ARG A 138 -7.80 18.34 -8.86
N PRO A 139 -6.95 18.67 -7.89
CA PRO A 139 -7.14 19.91 -7.14
C PRO A 139 -6.95 21.09 -8.11
N PRO A 140 -7.51 22.27 -7.80
CA PRO A 140 -7.21 23.48 -8.54
C PRO A 140 -5.70 23.70 -8.63
N ALA A 141 -5.23 24.24 -9.76
CA ALA A 141 -3.83 24.65 -9.86
C ALA A 141 -3.57 25.72 -8.77
N PRO A 142 -2.48 25.58 -7.99
CA PRO A 142 -2.13 26.60 -7.02
C PRO A 142 -1.89 27.94 -7.73
N ALA A 143 -2.27 29.04 -7.08
CA ALA A 143 -1.93 30.37 -7.58
C ALA A 143 -0.41 30.53 -7.65
N ALA A 144 0.08 31.14 -8.73
CA ALA A 144 1.51 31.35 -8.95
C ALA A 144 2.07 32.42 -8.00
N GLY A 145 3.27 32.17 -7.50
CA GLY A 145 3.91 33.03 -6.50
C GLY A 145 3.29 32.91 -5.12
N GLY A 146 3.82 33.66 -4.16
CA GLY A 146 3.24 33.66 -2.82
C GLY A 146 3.40 34.98 -2.09
N THR A 147 2.59 35.12 -1.06
CA THR A 147 2.38 36.39 -0.36
C THR A 147 3.37 36.53 0.78
N GLN A 148 4.02 37.70 0.93
CA GLN A 148 4.85 37.95 2.10
C GLN A 148 3.95 38.13 3.34
N VAL A 149 4.14 37.29 4.36
CA VAL A 149 3.29 37.28 5.55
C VAL A 149 4.14 37.23 6.81
N ALA A 150 3.93 38.20 7.70
CA ALA A 150 4.54 38.23 9.02
C ALA A 150 3.90 37.19 9.95
N TRP A 151 4.69 36.60 10.85
CA TRP A 151 4.20 35.64 11.86
C TRP A 151 3.00 36.15 12.67
N ALA A 152 2.98 37.43 13.04
CA ALA A 152 1.86 38.02 13.76
C ALA A 152 0.55 37.98 12.95
N LYS A 153 0.62 38.25 11.64
CA LYS A 153 -0.53 38.21 10.73
C LYS A 153 -1.06 36.78 10.54
N LEU A 154 -0.18 35.76 10.60
CA LEU A 154 -0.59 34.36 10.61
C LEU A 154 -1.40 34.01 11.86
N LEU A 155 -0.91 34.40 13.04
CA LEU A 155 -1.58 34.15 14.31
C LEU A 155 -2.96 34.82 14.34
N GLU A 156 -3.02 36.09 13.94
CA GLU A 156 -4.28 36.83 13.81
C GLU A 156 -5.26 36.11 12.88
N ARG A 157 -4.81 35.72 11.68
CA ARG A 157 -5.64 35.01 10.69
C ARG A 157 -6.13 33.65 11.18
N ALA A 158 -5.34 32.99 12.04
CA ALA A 158 -5.66 31.74 12.70
C ALA A 158 -6.59 31.91 13.92
N GLY A 159 -6.90 33.14 14.32
CA GLY A 159 -7.67 33.43 15.55
C GLY A 159 -6.89 33.09 16.82
N LEU A 160 -5.56 33.11 16.75
CA LEU A 160 -4.64 32.85 17.85
C LEU A 160 -3.97 34.16 18.29
N GLY A 161 -3.83 34.33 19.61
CA GLY A 161 -2.93 35.33 20.17
C GLY A 161 -1.49 34.81 20.20
N ASN A 162 -0.69 35.28 21.17
CA ASN A 162 0.62 34.68 21.43
C ASN A 162 0.46 33.21 21.84
N PRO A 163 1.10 32.26 21.13
CA PRO A 163 0.91 30.84 21.39
C PRO A 163 1.56 30.45 22.72
N LEU A 164 0.81 29.73 23.57
CA LEU A 164 1.35 29.15 24.80
C LEU A 164 2.29 27.97 24.52
N ARG A 165 2.11 27.30 23.38
CA ARG A 165 2.96 26.20 22.93
C ARG A 165 3.40 26.42 21.50
N LEU A 166 4.70 26.33 21.27
CA LEU A 166 5.31 26.35 19.95
C LEU A 166 6.27 25.16 19.83
N GLN A 167 5.97 24.23 18.93
CA GLN A 167 6.74 23.00 18.76
C GLN A 167 7.11 22.79 17.30
N ARG A 168 8.34 22.37 17.06
CA ARG A 168 8.80 21.98 15.72
C ARG A 168 8.66 20.47 15.55
N GLN A 169 7.98 20.04 14.49
CA GLN A 169 7.84 18.65 14.09
C GLN A 169 8.33 18.49 12.66
N GLY A 170 9.58 18.04 12.50
CA GLY A 170 10.27 18.03 11.21
C GLY A 170 10.34 19.42 10.60
N ARG A 171 9.70 19.60 9.43
CA ARG A 171 9.61 20.89 8.71
C ARG A 171 8.35 21.70 9.04
N SER A 172 7.55 21.25 10.00
CA SER A 172 6.35 21.96 10.43
C SER A 172 6.57 22.64 11.78
N LEU A 173 6.05 23.85 11.92
CA LEU A 173 5.92 24.56 13.18
C LEU A 173 4.46 24.49 13.63
N VAL A 174 4.21 24.00 14.84
CA VAL A 174 2.88 23.83 15.40
C VAL A 174 2.71 24.81 16.56
N ALA A 175 1.76 25.72 16.44
CA ALA A 175 1.42 26.74 17.41
C ALA A 175 0.04 26.45 18.01
N GLY A 176 -0.06 26.44 19.33
CA GLY A 176 -1.31 26.20 20.05
C GLY A 176 -1.48 27.11 21.27
N ASP A 177 -2.72 27.36 21.64
CA ASP A 177 -3.11 28.22 22.76
C ASP A 177 -3.39 27.46 24.07
N GLY A 178 -3.23 26.13 24.08
CA GLY A 178 -3.49 25.28 25.24
C GLY A 178 -4.97 25.10 25.61
N ASN A 179 -5.89 25.85 24.99
CA ASN A 179 -7.32 25.89 25.33
C ASN A 179 -8.16 24.91 24.50
N GLY A 180 -7.52 23.94 23.85
CA GLY A 180 -8.21 22.94 23.04
C GLY A 180 -8.70 23.46 21.68
N ARG A 181 -8.36 24.69 21.27
CA ARG A 181 -8.57 25.16 19.90
C ARG A 181 -7.70 24.39 18.91
N ARG A 182 -8.11 24.41 17.63
CA ARG A 182 -7.34 23.83 16.52
C ARG A 182 -5.95 24.48 16.45
N PRO A 183 -4.84 23.71 16.55
CA PRO A 183 -3.51 24.28 16.41
C PRO A 183 -3.28 24.83 15.00
N LEU A 184 -2.57 25.95 14.93
CA LEU A 184 -2.01 26.46 13.68
C LEU A 184 -0.77 25.65 13.34
N VAL A 185 -0.73 25.13 12.11
CA VAL A 185 0.41 24.44 11.55
C VAL A 185 0.98 25.26 10.41
N VAL A 186 2.28 25.48 10.44
CA VAL A 186 3.03 26.17 9.38
C VAL A 186 4.08 25.20 8.84
N LYS A 187 3.81 24.62 7.68
CA LYS A 187 4.67 23.64 7.01
C LYS A 187 5.59 24.38 6.04
N MET A 188 6.89 24.31 6.27
CA MET A 188 7.90 25.01 5.46
C MET A 188 8.40 24.14 4.31
N ALA A 189 8.69 24.76 3.17
CA ALA A 189 9.32 24.12 2.03
C ALA A 189 10.76 23.67 2.37
N ARG A 190 11.24 22.62 1.69
CA ARG A 190 12.65 22.21 1.76
C ARG A 190 13.50 23.00 0.77
N ALA A 191 14.81 23.01 0.98
CA ALA A 191 15.76 23.70 0.11
C ALA A 191 15.74 23.21 -1.34
N ASP A 192 15.41 21.94 -1.57
CA ASP A 192 15.35 21.27 -2.86
C ASP A 192 13.93 21.08 -3.41
N GLN A 193 12.92 21.59 -2.71
CA GLN A 193 11.52 21.42 -3.09
C GLN A 193 11.00 22.67 -3.83
N ASP A 194 10.26 22.44 -4.91
CA ASP A 194 9.46 23.47 -5.56
C ASP A 194 8.33 23.94 -4.61
N PRO A 195 8.29 25.23 -4.23
CA PRO A 195 7.23 25.78 -3.38
C PRO A 195 5.80 25.52 -3.90
N GLU A 196 5.60 25.41 -5.22
CA GLU A 196 4.27 25.13 -5.79
C GLU A 196 3.77 23.71 -5.46
N GLU A 197 4.67 22.74 -5.29
CA GLU A 197 4.31 21.40 -4.82
C GLU A 197 3.74 21.43 -3.41
N LEU A 198 4.24 22.34 -2.56
CA LEU A 198 3.71 22.53 -1.21
C LEU A 198 2.32 23.17 -1.25
N ALA A 199 2.09 24.14 -2.14
CA ALA A 199 0.77 24.75 -2.32
C ALA A 199 -0.31 23.74 -2.80
N ARG A 200 0.10 22.70 -3.54
CA ARG A 200 -0.78 21.60 -3.96
C ARG A 200 -1.40 20.83 -2.79
N GLU A 201 -0.69 20.72 -1.67
CA GLU A 201 -1.20 20.09 -0.45
C GLU A 201 -2.43 20.85 0.08
N ALA A 202 -2.34 22.18 0.16
CA ALA A 202 -3.44 23.03 0.58
C ALA A 202 -4.62 22.98 -0.40
N ALA A 203 -4.33 22.95 -1.71
CA ALA A 203 -5.37 22.81 -2.75
C ALA A 203 -6.12 21.47 -2.63
N TRP A 204 -5.44 20.38 -2.25
CA TRP A 204 -6.09 19.10 -1.95
C TRP A 204 -6.96 19.16 -0.69
N MET A 205 -6.47 19.78 0.38
CA MET A 205 -7.27 19.98 1.60
C MET A 205 -8.57 20.71 1.27
N GLU A 206 -8.51 21.76 0.46
CA GLU A 206 -9.69 22.51 0.05
C GLU A 206 -10.60 21.74 -0.92
N ALA A 207 -10.06 21.03 -1.91
CA ALA A 207 -10.84 20.26 -2.87
C ALA A 207 -11.58 19.06 -2.23
N LEU A 208 -11.02 18.53 -1.15
CA LEU A 208 -11.61 17.45 -0.37
C LEU A 208 -12.48 17.95 0.78
N ALA A 209 -12.31 19.21 1.20
CA ALA A 209 -13.18 19.85 2.17
C ALA A 209 -14.64 19.80 1.68
N GLY A 210 -15.53 19.33 2.53
CA GLY A 210 -16.92 19.14 2.18
C GLY A 210 -17.67 18.34 3.26
N PRO A 211 -18.99 18.17 3.08
CA PRO A 211 -19.83 17.43 4.02
C PRO A 211 -19.31 16.01 4.25
N GLU A 212 -19.28 15.56 5.51
CA GLU A 212 -18.85 14.20 5.91
C GLU A 212 -19.63 13.10 5.17
N GLN A 213 -20.88 13.39 4.78
CA GLN A 213 -21.71 12.48 3.98
C GLN A 213 -21.03 12.03 2.68
N ARG A 214 -20.12 12.84 2.11
CA ARG A 214 -19.34 12.49 0.90
C ARG A 214 -18.49 11.22 1.09
N PHE A 215 -17.90 11.06 2.26
CA PHE A 215 -17.06 9.90 2.60
C PHE A 215 -17.86 8.81 3.32
N GLY A 216 -18.99 9.20 3.91
CA GLY A 216 -19.88 8.35 4.70
C GLY A 216 -19.25 7.87 6.01
N CYS A 217 -18.14 8.46 6.42
CA CYS A 217 -17.50 8.35 7.72
C CYS A 217 -16.84 9.69 8.07
N ARG A 218 -16.51 9.89 9.35
CA ARG A 218 -15.78 11.07 9.83
C ARG A 218 -14.49 11.24 9.04
N PHE A 219 -14.19 12.46 8.61
CA PHE A 219 -12.90 12.82 8.04
C PHE A 219 -12.62 14.31 8.32
N GLU A 220 -11.80 14.56 9.33
CA GLU A 220 -11.47 15.90 9.78
C GLU A 220 -10.26 16.41 8.97
N ILE A 221 -10.55 17.02 7.83
CA ILE A 221 -9.55 17.60 6.94
C ILE A 221 -9.05 18.93 7.53
N PRO A 222 -7.73 19.18 7.57
CA PRO A 222 -7.20 20.48 7.99
C PRO A 222 -7.73 21.62 7.13
N GLU A 223 -7.93 22.79 7.73
CA GLU A 223 -8.42 23.98 7.03
C GLU A 223 -7.24 24.83 6.55
N PRO A 224 -6.95 24.87 5.24
CA PRO A 224 -5.86 25.67 4.72
C PRO A 224 -6.19 27.16 4.81
N LEU A 225 -5.22 27.96 5.27
CA LEU A 225 -5.36 29.42 5.32
C LEU A 225 -5.01 30.02 3.95
N ARG A 226 -5.72 31.11 3.60
CA ARG A 226 -5.49 31.89 2.38
C ARG A 226 -5.00 33.30 2.69
N PHE A 227 -4.08 33.78 1.88
CA PHE A 227 -3.51 35.13 1.90
C PHE A 227 -3.50 35.66 0.46
N ASP A 228 -4.21 36.75 0.21
CA ASP A 228 -4.36 37.37 -1.12
C ASP A 228 -4.81 36.38 -2.21
N GLY A 229 -5.75 35.50 -1.85
CA GLY A 229 -6.33 34.49 -2.74
C GLY A 229 -5.51 33.20 -2.91
N GLY A 230 -4.26 33.16 -2.44
CA GLY A 230 -3.37 31.99 -2.52
C GLY A 230 -3.09 31.33 -1.16
N HIS A 231 -2.47 30.14 -1.19
CA HIS A 231 -2.05 29.39 0.02
C HIS A 231 -0.56 29.51 0.33
N LEU A 232 0.25 29.80 -0.68
CA LEU A 232 1.70 29.88 -0.54
C LEU A 232 2.09 31.23 0.05
N VAL A 233 2.90 31.20 1.11
CA VAL A 233 3.37 32.40 1.80
C VAL A 233 4.89 32.40 1.95
N ARG A 234 5.47 33.59 1.95
CA ARG A 234 6.86 33.84 2.31
C ARG A 234 6.91 34.43 3.72
N LEU A 235 7.44 33.66 4.67
CA LEU A 235 7.35 34.00 6.08
C LEU A 235 8.43 34.99 6.52
N SER A 236 8.03 35.96 7.35
CA SER A 236 8.95 36.84 8.08
C SER A 236 8.64 36.88 9.57
N GLY A 237 9.65 37.18 10.39
CA GLY A 237 9.48 37.33 11.84
C GLY A 237 9.16 36.03 12.59
N LEU A 238 9.66 34.89 12.12
CA LEU A 238 9.49 33.61 12.80
C LEU A 238 10.15 33.67 14.21
N PRO A 239 9.46 33.22 15.27
CA PRO A 239 9.94 33.33 16.65
C PRO A 239 11.13 32.43 16.97
N SER A 240 11.45 31.46 16.11
CA SER A 240 12.62 30.58 16.23
C SER A 240 13.26 30.41 14.86
N PRO A 241 14.50 30.89 14.65
CA PRO A 241 15.23 30.60 13.43
C PRO A 241 15.38 29.09 13.27
N ALA A 242 15.39 28.62 12.03
CA ALA A 242 15.61 27.21 11.78
C ALA A 242 17.02 26.82 12.28
N PRO A 243 17.22 25.61 12.83
CA PRO A 243 18.54 25.16 13.23
C PRO A 243 19.54 25.29 12.07
N GLU A 244 20.78 25.67 12.37
CA GLU A 244 21.86 25.70 11.36
C GLU A 244 21.97 24.33 10.68
N GLY A 245 22.09 24.34 9.34
CA GLY A 245 22.09 23.12 8.53
C GLY A 245 20.72 22.48 8.31
N SER A 246 19.61 23.14 8.69
CA SER A 246 18.27 22.66 8.32
C SER A 246 18.08 22.71 6.80
N ALA A 247 17.58 21.61 6.23
CA ALA A 247 17.29 21.50 4.80
C ALA A 247 16.00 22.28 4.39
N LEU A 248 15.75 23.44 5.01
CA LEU A 248 14.58 24.28 4.73
C LEU A 248 14.90 25.30 3.64
N HIS A 249 13.86 25.75 2.93
CA HIS A 249 14.02 26.71 1.86
C HIS A 249 14.52 28.06 2.39
N PRO A 250 15.60 28.65 1.81
CA PRO A 250 16.24 29.86 2.35
C PRO A 250 15.31 31.07 2.35
N GLU A 251 14.38 31.14 1.39
CA GLU A 251 13.41 32.24 1.31
C GLU A 251 12.25 32.15 2.29
N GLY A 252 12.10 31.04 3.03
CA GLY A 252 11.04 30.89 4.02
C GLY A 252 9.65 30.60 3.45
N TRP A 253 9.56 29.93 2.30
CA TRP A 253 8.30 29.48 1.71
C TRP A 253 7.57 28.49 2.61
N ALA A 254 6.26 28.65 2.75
CA ALA A 254 5.42 27.79 3.57
C ALA A 254 3.95 27.80 3.13
N ILE A 255 3.20 26.83 3.65
CA ILE A 255 1.74 26.87 3.74
C ILE A 255 1.33 26.89 5.22
N ALA A 256 0.15 27.43 5.51
CA ALA A 256 -0.42 27.45 6.84
C ALA A 256 -1.83 26.84 6.85
N TYR A 257 -2.15 26.07 7.89
CA TYR A 257 -3.47 25.46 8.05
C TYR A 257 -3.84 25.26 9.52
N LEU A 258 -5.15 25.24 9.82
CA LEU A 258 -5.68 24.86 11.13
C LEU A 258 -5.93 23.35 11.14
N ALA A 259 -5.19 22.64 11.98
CA ALA A 259 -5.34 21.19 12.09
C ALA A 259 -6.33 20.81 13.19
N PRO A 260 -7.05 19.69 13.07
CA PRO A 260 -7.75 19.09 14.20
C PRO A 260 -6.81 18.79 15.38
N LYS A 261 -7.35 18.77 16.60
CA LYS A 261 -6.56 18.60 17.83
C LYS A 261 -5.68 17.34 17.80
N ASP A 262 -6.22 16.23 17.32
CA ASP A 262 -5.55 14.92 17.30
C ASP A 262 -4.89 14.61 15.95
N TYR A 263 -4.67 15.63 15.12
CA TYR A 263 -4.09 15.49 13.78
C TYR A 263 -2.64 14.96 13.77
N PHE A 264 -1.92 15.05 14.88
CA PHE A 264 -0.55 14.52 15.00
C PHE A 264 -0.46 13.22 15.81
N ALA A 265 -1.59 12.68 16.28
CA ALA A 265 -1.61 11.41 17.01
C ALA A 265 -1.54 10.22 16.03
N TYR A 266 -0.58 9.32 16.19
CA TYR A 266 -0.52 8.10 15.36
C TYR A 266 -1.20 6.92 16.06
N PRO A 267 -1.84 6.01 15.33
CA PRO A 267 -2.53 4.87 15.92
C PRO A 267 -1.59 3.88 16.61
N ASN A 268 -0.29 3.99 16.37
CA ASN A 268 0.77 3.12 16.87
C ASN A 268 1.90 3.91 17.55
N ASP A 269 1.63 5.13 18.05
CA ASP A 269 2.65 5.97 18.67
C ASP A 269 3.01 5.48 20.09
N PRO A 270 4.23 4.99 20.34
CA PRO A 270 4.65 4.59 21.67
C PRO A 270 5.03 5.79 22.57
N LEU A 271 5.31 6.97 21.99
CA LEU A 271 5.95 8.10 22.69
C LEU A 271 4.97 8.94 23.50
N THR A 272 3.68 8.91 23.15
CA THR A 272 2.65 9.63 23.91
C THR A 272 2.17 8.87 25.14
N GLY A 273 2.61 7.61 25.32
CA GLY A 273 2.17 6.71 26.40
C GLY A 273 0.68 6.35 26.33
N ARG A 274 0.01 6.64 25.21
CA ARG A 274 -1.43 6.46 25.01
C ARG A 274 -1.69 5.83 23.65
N LEU A 275 -1.34 4.56 23.52
CA LEU A 275 -1.90 3.76 22.43
C LEU A 275 -3.42 3.82 22.53
N PRO A 276 -4.14 3.91 21.40
CA PRO A 276 -5.59 3.81 21.42
C PRO A 276 -6.01 2.46 22.01
N GLU A 277 -7.07 2.49 22.81
CA GLU A 277 -7.75 1.27 23.26
C GLU A 277 -8.18 0.41 22.06
N PRO A 278 -8.31 -0.93 22.22
CA PRO A 278 -8.57 -1.86 21.12
C PRO A 278 -9.71 -1.43 20.18
N GLU A 279 -10.85 -0.98 20.71
CA GLU A 279 -12.01 -0.55 19.93
C GLU A 279 -11.71 0.71 19.12
N ALA A 280 -11.02 1.68 19.73
CA ALA A 280 -10.61 2.90 19.06
C ALA A 280 -9.59 2.59 17.96
N PHE A 281 -8.67 1.66 18.21
CA PHE A 281 -7.71 1.21 17.21
C PHE A 281 -8.38 0.57 16.00
N VAL A 282 -9.32 -0.37 16.23
CA VAL A 282 -10.12 -0.99 15.16
C VAL A 282 -10.85 0.07 14.35
N GLU A 283 -11.51 1.02 15.02
CA GLU A 283 -12.24 2.11 14.35
C GLU A 283 -11.31 2.98 13.48
N ILE A 284 -10.14 3.36 14.01
CA ILE A 284 -9.16 4.16 13.27
C ILE A 284 -8.69 3.43 12.00
N MET A 285 -8.35 2.15 12.12
CA MET A 285 -7.87 1.35 11.00
C MET A 285 -8.97 1.11 9.95
N ALA A 286 -10.20 0.80 10.38
CA ALA A 286 -11.35 0.59 9.50
C ALA A 286 -11.72 1.89 8.75
N ARG A 287 -11.75 3.03 9.46
CA ARG A 287 -12.00 4.34 8.86
C ARG A 287 -10.91 4.72 7.87
N ALA A 288 -9.63 4.55 8.21
CA ALA A 288 -8.53 4.85 7.30
C ALA A 288 -8.64 4.01 6.02
N ALA A 289 -8.88 2.70 6.16
CA ALA A 289 -9.10 1.81 5.02
C ALA A 289 -10.27 2.27 4.14
N ARG A 290 -11.39 2.66 4.77
CA ARG A 290 -12.56 3.21 4.05
C ARG A 290 -12.23 4.49 3.30
N LEU A 291 -11.53 5.45 3.92
CA LEU A 291 -11.15 6.71 3.26
C LEU A 291 -10.23 6.46 2.07
N PHE A 292 -9.23 5.57 2.21
CA PHE A 292 -8.40 5.15 1.08
C PHE A 292 -9.25 4.55 -0.05
N GLY A 293 -10.24 3.70 0.28
CA GLY A 293 -11.16 3.13 -0.69
C GLY A 293 -12.02 4.18 -1.39
N VAL A 294 -12.59 5.15 -0.65
CA VAL A 294 -13.42 6.22 -1.22
C VAL A 294 -12.61 7.11 -2.16
N LEU A 295 -11.40 7.51 -1.77
CA LEU A 295 -10.52 8.30 -2.63
C LEU A 295 -10.12 7.51 -3.88
N ALA A 296 -9.73 6.24 -3.71
CA ALA A 296 -9.37 5.37 -4.83
C ALA A 296 -10.54 5.18 -5.79
N ALA A 297 -11.78 5.04 -5.30
CA ALA A 297 -12.98 4.96 -6.14
C ALA A 297 -13.21 6.20 -7.00
N ALA A 298 -12.74 7.37 -6.54
CA ALA A 298 -12.77 8.61 -7.29
C ALA A 298 -11.54 8.78 -8.21
N GLY A 299 -10.62 7.81 -8.27
CA GLY A 299 -9.37 7.94 -9.02
C GLY A 299 -8.29 8.76 -8.31
N ILE A 300 -8.42 9.00 -7.01
CA ILE A 300 -7.41 9.67 -6.17
C ILE A 300 -6.64 8.62 -5.38
N VAL A 301 -5.31 8.63 -5.50
CA VAL A 301 -4.45 7.64 -4.85
C VAL A 301 -3.51 8.32 -3.86
N HIS A 302 -3.25 7.67 -2.73
CA HIS A 302 -2.22 8.10 -1.78
C HIS A 302 -0.94 7.31 -2.03
N GLU A 303 0.11 7.96 -2.53
CA GLU A 303 1.32 7.24 -2.98
C GLU A 303 2.29 6.85 -1.86
N ALA A 304 2.17 7.48 -0.69
CA ALA A 304 3.03 7.19 0.45
C ALA A 304 2.25 7.04 1.78
N PRO A 305 1.35 6.04 1.93
CA PRO A 305 0.61 5.88 3.19
C PRO A 305 1.57 5.68 4.38
N ILE A 306 2.63 4.89 4.18
CA ILE A 306 3.83 4.86 5.03
C ILE A 306 5.09 4.83 4.14
N PRO A 307 6.26 5.27 4.63
CA PRO A 307 7.49 5.27 3.84
C PRO A 307 8.13 3.87 3.75
N LEU A 308 7.83 3.12 2.67
CA LEU A 308 8.31 1.75 2.43
C LEU A 308 9.57 1.69 1.55
N PHE A 309 10.56 0.85 1.90
CA PHE A 309 11.82 0.69 1.15
C PHE A 309 12.29 -0.78 1.03
N HIS A 310 13.00 -1.10 -0.05
CA HIS A 310 13.76 -2.36 -0.21
C HIS A 310 15.13 -2.34 0.47
N ASN A 311 15.77 -1.16 0.47
CA ASN A 311 17.05 -0.92 1.13
C ASN A 311 17.24 0.61 1.28
N ARG A 312 17.35 1.10 2.53
CA ARG A 312 17.56 2.54 2.79
C ARG A 312 19.00 3.01 2.56
N VAL A 313 20.00 2.14 2.61
CA VAL A 313 21.43 2.47 2.45
C VAL A 313 21.83 2.67 0.98
N GLN A 314 21.12 2.04 0.03
CA GLN A 314 21.47 2.04 -1.40
C GLN A 314 20.53 2.85 -2.30
N ARG A 315 19.75 3.79 -1.73
CA ARG A 315 18.73 4.58 -2.46
C ARG A 315 19.25 5.24 -3.74
N HIS A 316 20.49 5.74 -3.71
CA HIS A 316 21.09 6.50 -4.82
C HIS A 316 21.51 5.65 -6.04
N ARG A 317 21.49 4.31 -5.96
CA ARG A 317 21.93 3.42 -7.07
C ARG A 317 20.80 2.75 -7.83
N ARG A 318 19.55 2.85 -7.38
CA ARG A 318 18.43 2.10 -7.97
C ARG A 318 17.47 3.01 -8.72
N ARG A 319 16.97 2.53 -9.86
CA ARG A 319 15.95 3.22 -10.68
C ARG A 319 14.66 3.55 -9.91
N ASP A 320 14.36 2.81 -8.85
CA ASP A 320 13.18 2.96 -7.99
C ASP A 320 13.43 3.85 -6.76
N ALA A 321 14.61 4.49 -6.66
CA ALA A 321 15.07 5.21 -5.46
C ALA A 321 15.02 4.39 -4.16
N GLY A 322 14.97 3.05 -4.28
CA GLY A 322 14.84 2.11 -3.16
C GLY A 322 13.42 1.94 -2.60
N ARG A 323 12.37 2.45 -3.25
CA ARG A 323 10.96 2.24 -2.84
C ARG A 323 10.59 0.76 -2.90
N TYR A 324 9.78 0.28 -1.94
CA TYR A 324 9.36 -1.11 -1.89
C TYR A 324 8.25 -1.40 -2.92
N GLU A 325 8.47 -2.36 -3.80
CA GLU A 325 7.49 -2.89 -4.75
C GLU A 325 6.95 -4.25 -4.26
N TRP A 326 5.79 -4.23 -3.60
CA TRP A 326 5.23 -5.41 -2.92
C TRP A 326 5.00 -6.59 -3.86
N PHE A 327 4.65 -6.35 -5.12
CA PHE A 327 4.41 -7.38 -6.14
C PHE A 327 5.71 -8.12 -6.55
N ARG A 328 6.88 -7.72 -6.05
CA ARG A 328 8.13 -8.49 -6.20
C ARG A 328 8.41 -9.43 -5.03
N GLY A 329 7.75 -9.28 -3.89
CA GLY A 329 7.92 -10.14 -2.72
C GLY A 329 9.34 -10.18 -2.15
N GLY A 330 10.15 -9.14 -2.39
CA GLY A 330 11.51 -9.06 -1.84
C GLY A 330 11.50 -8.69 -0.35
N ARG A 331 12.66 -8.76 0.31
CA ARG A 331 12.84 -8.29 1.69
C ARG A 331 12.28 -6.87 1.89
N LEU A 332 11.48 -6.69 2.95
CA LEU A 332 11.02 -5.38 3.40
C LEU A 332 11.99 -4.81 4.46
N ASP A 333 12.54 -3.64 4.17
CA ASP A 333 13.58 -3.03 5.01
C ASP A 333 12.99 -2.28 6.21
N ARG A 334 13.44 -2.62 7.42
CA ARG A 334 13.10 -1.91 8.67
C ARG A 334 11.60 -1.68 8.80
N TRP A 335 10.82 -2.76 8.72
CA TRP A 335 9.37 -2.68 8.59
C TRP A 335 8.75 -1.89 9.76
N LEU A 336 9.22 -2.12 11.00
CA LEU A 336 8.72 -1.44 12.19
C LEU A 336 9.02 0.07 12.15
N ALA A 337 10.23 0.45 11.75
CA ALA A 337 10.61 1.86 11.59
C ALA A 337 9.89 2.55 10.42
N SER A 338 9.47 1.79 9.41
CA SER A 338 8.66 2.30 8.30
C SER A 338 7.23 2.64 8.76
N CYS A 339 6.75 2.04 9.85
CA CYS A 339 5.44 2.30 10.43
C CYS A 339 5.42 3.48 11.41
N ALA A 340 6.54 4.15 11.71
CA ALA A 340 6.61 5.12 12.80
C ALA A 340 5.72 6.36 12.61
N TYR A 341 5.46 6.75 11.36
CA TYR A 341 4.71 7.96 11.01
C TYR A 341 3.72 7.66 9.87
N PRO A 342 2.63 6.93 10.15
CA PRO A 342 1.64 6.68 9.13
C PRO A 342 0.90 7.96 8.78
N ASN A 343 0.57 8.11 7.50
CA ASN A 343 -0.18 9.25 6.97
C ASN A 343 -1.70 9.10 7.22
N TRP A 344 -2.06 8.57 8.40
CA TRP A 344 -3.42 8.54 8.93
C TRP A 344 -3.41 8.47 10.46
N GLY A 345 -4.56 8.76 11.08
CA GLY A 345 -4.77 8.60 12.51
C GLY A 345 -6.23 8.85 12.94
N PRO A 346 -6.48 9.27 14.19
CA PRO A 346 -7.84 9.47 14.73
C PRO A 346 -8.73 10.43 13.92
N THR A 347 -8.13 11.36 13.19
CA THR A 347 -8.85 12.40 12.44
C THR A 347 -9.10 12.01 10.98
N GLY A 348 -8.46 10.95 10.47
CA GLY A 348 -8.52 10.52 9.07
C GLY A 348 -7.15 10.47 8.40
N LEU A 349 -7.13 10.65 7.07
CA LEU A 349 -5.91 10.67 6.26
C LEU A 349 -5.14 11.99 6.40
N ARG A 350 -3.84 11.96 6.10
CA ARG A 350 -2.89 13.07 6.30
C ARG A 350 -1.96 13.20 5.11
N ASP A 351 -1.13 14.24 5.14
CA ASP A 351 -0.03 14.46 4.19
C ASP A 351 -0.50 14.50 2.74
N PHE A 352 -1.43 15.42 2.48
CA PHE A 352 -2.18 15.53 1.22
C PHE A 352 -1.27 15.83 0.01
N GLU A 353 0.00 16.20 0.23
CA GLU A 353 1.02 16.31 -0.83
C GLU A 353 1.28 14.98 -1.56
N HIS A 354 0.95 13.85 -0.93
CA HIS A 354 1.09 12.51 -1.51
C HIS A 354 -0.16 12.00 -2.20
N LEU A 355 -1.19 12.84 -2.35
CA LEU A 355 -2.37 12.53 -3.15
C LEU A 355 -2.13 12.87 -4.62
N VAL A 356 -2.48 11.93 -5.49
CA VAL A 356 -2.39 12.09 -6.94
C VAL A 356 -3.69 11.71 -7.62
N ALA A 357 -4.05 12.46 -8.67
CA ALA A 357 -5.10 12.06 -9.59
C ALA A 357 -4.53 10.99 -10.53
N PHE A 358 -4.95 9.74 -10.35
CA PHE A 358 -4.42 8.61 -11.10
C PHE A 358 -4.87 8.65 -12.55
N THR A 359 -3.93 8.52 -13.49
CA THR A 359 -4.18 8.53 -14.95
C THR A 359 -3.45 7.40 -15.68
N GLY A 360 -2.91 6.44 -14.94
CA GLY A 360 -2.11 5.35 -15.48
C GLY A 360 -2.91 4.11 -15.89
N PRO A 361 -2.22 3.03 -16.29
CA PRO A 361 -2.86 1.76 -16.64
C PRO A 361 -3.53 1.07 -15.43
N PRO A 362 -4.62 0.29 -15.61
CA PRO A 362 -5.32 -0.40 -14.52
C PRO A 362 -4.43 -1.25 -13.61
N LEU A 363 -3.45 -1.98 -14.17
CA LEU A 363 -2.51 -2.78 -13.37
C LEU A 363 -1.68 -1.93 -12.40
N HIS A 364 -1.35 -0.69 -12.75
CA HIS A 364 -0.66 0.23 -11.84
C HIS A 364 -1.59 0.70 -10.72
N PHE A 365 -2.87 0.92 -11.04
CA PHE A 365 -3.88 1.24 -10.03
C PHE A 365 -4.01 0.13 -8.98
N TYR A 366 -4.07 -1.14 -9.42
CA TYR A 366 -4.01 -2.31 -8.54
C TYR A 366 -2.77 -2.31 -7.62
N ARG A 367 -1.60 -1.93 -8.15
CA ARG A 367 -0.38 -1.80 -7.34
C ARG A 367 -0.49 -0.73 -6.26
N HIS A 368 -1.16 0.39 -6.54
CA HIS A 368 -1.43 1.42 -5.54
C HIS A 368 -2.42 0.96 -4.46
N LEU A 369 -3.50 0.27 -4.84
CA LEU A 369 -4.40 -0.38 -3.88
C LEU A 369 -3.63 -1.32 -2.96
N GLY A 370 -2.73 -2.13 -3.53
CA GLY A 370 -1.87 -3.01 -2.76
C GLY A 370 -0.93 -2.27 -1.80
N ASN A 371 -0.40 -1.10 -2.18
CA ASN A 371 0.37 -0.24 -1.26
C ASN A 371 -0.46 0.21 -0.07
N HIS A 372 -1.74 0.57 -0.27
CA HIS A 372 -2.63 0.94 0.82
C HIS A 372 -2.83 -0.24 1.79
N PHE A 373 -3.19 -1.42 1.28
CA PHE A 373 -3.39 -2.61 2.11
C PHE A 373 -2.13 -3.03 2.86
N LEU A 374 -0.99 -3.09 2.18
CA LEU A 374 0.28 -3.45 2.80
C LEU A 374 0.61 -2.49 3.96
N SER A 375 0.44 -1.19 3.74
CA SER A 375 0.70 -0.17 4.75
C SER A 375 -0.22 -0.31 5.97
N LEU A 376 -1.52 -0.53 5.75
CA LEU A 376 -2.49 -0.74 6.81
C LEU A 376 -2.17 -1.99 7.64
N LEU A 377 -1.82 -3.10 6.99
CA LEU A 377 -1.48 -4.36 7.66
C LEU A 377 -0.16 -4.27 8.44
N LEU A 378 0.85 -3.58 7.90
CA LEU A 378 2.11 -3.35 8.62
C LEU A 378 1.91 -2.50 9.87
N VAL A 379 1.10 -1.45 9.77
CA VAL A 379 0.77 -0.61 10.94
C VAL A 379 -0.07 -1.40 11.95
N ALA A 380 -0.98 -2.27 11.50
CA ALA A 380 -1.72 -3.19 12.35
C ALA A 380 -0.80 -4.03 13.25
N GLY A 381 0.26 -4.63 12.68
CA GLY A 381 1.25 -5.35 13.48
C GLY A 381 2.14 -4.44 14.33
N SER A 382 2.46 -3.23 13.87
CA SER A 382 3.30 -2.29 14.63
C SER A 382 2.62 -1.77 15.91
N TYR A 383 1.29 -1.69 15.95
CA TYR A 383 0.52 -1.31 17.14
C TYR A 383 0.84 -2.21 18.34
N PHE A 384 0.93 -3.53 18.12
CA PHE A 384 1.28 -4.47 19.17
C PHE A 384 2.73 -4.32 19.62
N ARG A 385 3.66 -4.11 18.68
CA ARG A 385 5.07 -3.83 19.01
C ARG A 385 5.26 -2.51 19.76
N ALA A 386 4.37 -1.54 19.57
CA ALA A 386 4.41 -0.27 20.28
C ALA A 386 4.03 -0.39 21.77
N ARG A 387 3.37 -1.48 22.21
CA ARG A 387 3.02 -1.74 23.62
C ARG A 387 4.26 -1.82 24.52
N ASP A 388 5.39 -2.30 23.98
CA ASP A 388 6.71 -2.15 24.61
C ASP A 388 7.78 -1.87 23.54
N SER A 389 7.95 -0.59 23.23
CA SER A 389 8.90 -0.10 22.22
C SER A 389 10.37 -0.42 22.50
N ARG A 390 10.71 -0.86 23.72
CA ARG A 390 12.07 -1.25 24.10
C ARG A 390 12.42 -2.66 23.66
N ARG A 391 11.43 -3.51 23.37
CA ARG A 391 11.62 -4.90 22.93
C ARG A 391 11.88 -4.94 21.43
N VAL A 392 13.06 -4.47 21.03
CA VAL A 392 13.54 -4.50 19.63
C VAL A 392 15.03 -4.87 19.58
N GLY A 393 15.40 -5.74 18.66
CA GLY A 393 16.78 -6.09 18.32
C GLY A 393 17.20 -7.49 18.79
N ARG A 394 18.38 -7.58 19.40
CA ARG A 394 18.94 -8.82 19.93
C ARG A 394 19.17 -8.67 21.44
N LEU A 395 18.99 -9.76 22.17
CA LEU A 395 19.35 -9.87 23.58
C LEU A 395 20.89 -9.86 23.75
N PRO A 396 21.40 -9.65 24.98
CA PRO A 396 22.85 -9.67 25.25
C PRO A 396 23.55 -10.97 24.83
N ASP A 397 22.82 -12.09 24.82
CA ASP A 397 23.31 -13.41 24.39
C ASP A 397 23.23 -13.63 22.85
N GLY A 398 22.79 -12.62 22.10
CA GLY A 398 22.67 -12.64 20.63
C GLY A 398 21.35 -13.20 20.08
N ARG A 399 20.49 -13.79 20.93
CA ARG A 399 19.17 -14.28 20.50
C ARG A 399 18.29 -13.12 20.03
N PRO A 400 17.40 -13.36 19.04
CA PRO A 400 16.45 -12.33 18.62
C PRO A 400 15.51 -12.00 19.78
N VAL A 401 15.12 -10.73 19.89
CA VAL A 401 14.02 -10.35 20.79
C VAL A 401 12.73 -11.00 20.28
N ASP A 402 12.07 -11.75 21.16
CA ASP A 402 10.71 -12.23 20.98
C ASP A 402 9.76 -11.25 21.68
N ALA A 403 8.70 -10.85 20.99
CA ALA A 403 7.66 -9.92 21.43
C ALA A 403 6.26 -10.43 21.01
N ARG A 404 6.13 -11.73 20.70
CA ARG A 404 4.86 -12.33 20.28
C ARG A 404 3.77 -12.23 21.34
N ASP A 405 4.14 -12.25 22.61
CA ASP A 405 3.25 -12.06 23.76
C ASP A 405 2.58 -10.68 23.79
N LEU A 406 3.12 -9.68 23.09
CA LEU A 406 2.47 -8.37 22.96
C LEU A 406 1.24 -8.42 22.05
N PHE A 407 1.12 -9.45 21.20
CA PHE A 407 0.05 -9.56 20.21
C PHE A 407 -1.19 -10.23 20.81
N ASP A 408 -2.34 -9.59 20.58
CA ASP A 408 -3.63 -10.22 20.75
C ASP A 408 -4.09 -10.73 19.37
N ALA A 409 -4.15 -12.05 19.21
CA ALA A 409 -4.52 -12.68 17.94
C ALA A 409 -5.96 -12.35 17.52
N GLY A 410 -6.91 -12.34 18.46
CA GLY A 410 -8.32 -12.05 18.17
C GLY A 410 -8.50 -10.62 17.69
N LEU A 411 -7.83 -9.67 18.33
CA LEU A 411 -7.81 -8.27 17.91
C LEU A 411 -7.17 -8.10 16.53
N LEU A 412 -6.02 -8.75 16.26
CA LEU A 412 -5.35 -8.65 14.97
C LEU A 412 -6.22 -9.21 13.83
N ILE A 413 -6.88 -10.36 14.04
CA ILE A 413 -7.84 -10.94 13.08
C ILE A 413 -8.95 -9.93 12.78
N ARG A 414 -9.58 -9.36 13.81
CA ARG A 414 -10.64 -8.36 13.66
C ARG A 414 -10.16 -7.13 12.88
N VAL A 415 -8.96 -6.63 13.16
CA VAL A 415 -8.38 -5.47 12.44
C VAL A 415 -8.15 -5.80 10.97
N ILE A 416 -7.61 -6.99 10.64
CA ILE A 416 -7.41 -7.43 9.25
C ILE A 416 -8.74 -7.46 8.48
N GLU A 417 -9.79 -8.02 9.09
CA GLU A 417 -11.11 -8.09 8.46
C GLU A 417 -11.73 -6.70 8.26
N GLU A 418 -11.64 -5.84 9.27
CA GLU A 418 -12.19 -4.47 9.21
C GLU A 418 -11.42 -3.59 8.22
N ILE A 419 -10.11 -3.79 8.04
CA ILE A 419 -9.33 -3.15 6.97
C ILE A 419 -9.92 -3.53 5.61
N TYR A 420 -10.13 -4.81 5.34
CA TYR A 420 -10.72 -5.25 4.07
C TYR A 420 -12.14 -4.72 3.88
N ARG A 421 -13.02 -4.90 4.88
CA ARG A 421 -14.43 -4.47 4.80
C ARG A 421 -14.54 -2.96 4.63
N GLY A 422 -13.76 -2.19 5.38
CA GLY A 422 -13.70 -0.74 5.28
C GLY A 422 -13.28 -0.29 3.89
N TYR A 423 -12.16 -0.81 3.39
CA TYR A 423 -11.66 -0.48 2.05
C TYR A 423 -12.64 -0.86 0.96
N TYR A 424 -13.14 -2.10 0.98
CA TYR A 424 -14.11 -2.59 0.00
C TYR A 424 -15.36 -1.72 0.00
N ARG A 425 -15.92 -1.40 1.17
CA ARG A 425 -17.09 -0.52 1.28
C ARG A 425 -16.82 0.87 0.71
N GLY A 426 -15.65 1.45 0.99
CA GLY A 426 -15.26 2.74 0.42
C GLY A 426 -15.09 2.69 -1.10
N PHE A 427 -14.44 1.65 -1.60
CA PHE A 427 -14.07 1.53 -3.02
C PHE A 427 -15.23 1.07 -3.92
N VAL A 428 -15.97 0.07 -3.46
CA VAL A 428 -17.11 -0.54 -4.18
C VAL A 428 -18.42 0.19 -3.86
N GLY A 429 -18.47 0.97 -2.78
CA GLY A 429 -19.64 1.72 -2.33
C GLY A 429 -20.71 0.89 -1.60
N ARG A 430 -20.47 -0.40 -1.35
CA ARG A 430 -21.34 -1.33 -0.61
C ARG A 430 -20.49 -2.38 0.12
N PRO A 431 -20.99 -3.01 1.19
CA PRO A 431 -20.25 -4.09 1.85
C PRO A 431 -19.99 -5.28 0.90
N PRO A 432 -18.93 -6.08 1.13
CA PRO A 432 -18.68 -7.29 0.37
C PRO A 432 -19.82 -8.30 0.57
N ARG A 433 -20.21 -8.99 -0.50
CA ARG A 433 -21.15 -10.12 -0.43
C ARG A 433 -20.37 -11.37 0.01
N GLY A 434 -20.70 -11.91 1.18
CA GLY A 434 -20.06 -13.13 1.72
C GLY A 434 -18.85 -12.85 2.63
N ALA A 435 -18.04 -13.89 2.83
CA ALA A 435 -16.88 -13.84 3.71
C ALA A 435 -15.75 -12.98 3.11
N VAL A 436 -14.83 -12.54 3.98
CA VAL A 436 -13.57 -11.92 3.56
C VAL A 436 -12.81 -12.92 2.68
N PRO A 437 -12.25 -12.51 1.53
CA PRO A 437 -11.65 -13.43 0.55
C PRO A 437 -10.30 -13.98 1.00
N LEU A 438 -9.97 -13.97 2.29
CA LEU A 438 -8.73 -14.50 2.85
C LEU A 438 -8.98 -15.16 4.21
N ASN A 439 -8.06 -16.04 4.60
CA ASN A 439 -8.04 -16.61 5.94
C ASN A 439 -7.33 -15.63 6.89
N ALA A 440 -8.10 -14.78 7.57
CA ALA A 440 -7.58 -13.77 8.49
C ALA A 440 -6.82 -14.38 9.68
N SER A 441 -7.28 -15.53 10.19
CA SER A 441 -6.62 -16.26 11.27
C SER A 441 -5.23 -16.74 10.88
N ALA A 442 -5.10 -17.41 9.73
CA ALA A 442 -3.81 -17.88 9.25
C ALA A 442 -2.85 -16.72 8.94
N LEU A 443 -3.36 -15.60 8.39
CA LEU A 443 -2.56 -14.40 8.18
C LEU A 443 -2.07 -13.80 9.51
N ALA A 444 -2.96 -13.67 10.50
CA ALA A 444 -2.63 -13.14 11.81
C ALA A 444 -1.56 -13.98 12.51
N GLU A 445 -1.68 -15.31 12.47
CA GLU A 445 -0.69 -16.23 13.02
C GLU A 445 0.70 -16.00 12.42
N ARG A 446 0.80 -15.97 11.08
CA ARG A 446 2.07 -15.71 10.38
C ARG A 446 2.59 -14.30 10.63
N MET A 447 1.72 -13.29 10.72
CA MET A 447 2.09 -11.92 11.10
C MET A 447 2.69 -11.89 12.51
N ILE A 448 2.07 -12.54 13.49
CA ILE A 448 2.60 -12.63 14.86
C ILE A 448 3.96 -13.33 14.85
N GLU A 449 4.08 -14.43 14.13
CA GLU A 449 5.33 -15.19 14.07
C GLU A 449 6.48 -14.36 13.47
N GLU A 450 6.26 -13.68 12.35
CA GLU A 450 7.31 -12.96 11.61
C GLU A 450 7.55 -11.54 12.10
N MET A 451 6.52 -10.85 12.58
CA MET A 451 6.60 -9.47 13.08
C MET A 451 6.84 -9.42 14.59
N GLY A 452 6.56 -10.51 15.32
CA GLY A 452 6.79 -10.62 16.75
C GLY A 452 8.22 -11.02 17.13
N VAL A 453 9.03 -11.55 16.20
CA VAL A 453 10.41 -11.99 16.50
C VAL A 453 11.40 -11.32 15.57
N ASP A 454 12.44 -10.71 16.14
CA ASP A 454 13.44 -9.93 15.40
C ASP A 454 14.52 -10.83 14.77
N ARG A 455 14.10 -11.80 13.95
CA ARG A 455 14.98 -12.79 13.30
C ARG A 455 15.98 -12.14 12.34
N HIS A 456 15.51 -11.14 11.59
CA HIS A 456 16.29 -10.50 10.53
C HIS A 456 16.70 -9.09 10.95
N MET A 457 17.89 -8.97 11.52
CA MET A 457 18.44 -7.69 11.98
C MET A 457 19.51 -7.10 11.06
N GLU A 458 19.98 -7.89 10.09
CA GLU A 458 21.25 -7.63 9.42
C GLU A 458 21.09 -6.96 8.05
N GLU A 459 21.96 -5.98 7.80
CA GLU A 459 22.18 -5.34 6.52
C GLU A 459 23.68 -5.37 6.18
N VAL A 460 24.01 -5.48 4.89
CA VAL A 460 25.40 -5.46 4.42
C VAL A 460 25.73 -4.07 3.89
N LEU A 461 26.58 -3.34 4.62
CA LEU A 461 27.21 -2.11 4.14
C LEU A 461 28.36 -2.48 3.19
N ARG A 462 28.11 -2.38 1.88
CA ARG A 462 29.09 -2.80 0.87
C ARG A 462 30.32 -1.92 0.85
N ALA A 463 31.48 -2.49 0.56
CA ALA A 463 32.75 -1.76 0.42
C ALA A 463 32.63 -0.57 -0.55
N ALA A 464 31.86 -0.71 -1.63
CA ALA A 464 31.60 0.36 -2.58
C ALA A 464 30.76 1.52 -1.99
N ASP A 465 29.85 1.24 -1.05
CA ASP A 465 29.04 2.27 -0.38
C ASP A 465 29.91 2.99 0.66
N GLN A 466 30.77 2.25 1.37
CA GLN A 466 31.75 2.81 2.28
C GLN A 466 32.70 3.80 1.59
N LYS A 467 33.08 3.54 0.33
CA LYS A 467 33.94 4.43 -0.48
C LYS A 467 33.31 5.80 -0.74
N ALA A 468 31.99 5.91 -0.74
CA ALA A 468 31.27 7.18 -0.92
C ALA A 468 31.15 8.00 0.37
N MET A 469 31.38 7.39 1.54
CA MET A 469 31.30 8.07 2.84
C MET A 469 32.64 8.71 3.19
N THR A 470 32.63 9.89 3.78
CA THR A 470 33.81 10.45 4.47
C THR A 470 34.17 9.60 5.69
N ARG A 471 35.41 9.74 6.21
CA ARG A 471 35.83 9.01 7.41
C ARG A 471 34.92 9.34 8.62
N PRO A 472 34.60 10.62 8.93
CA PRO A 472 33.68 10.94 10.01
C PRO A 472 32.27 10.35 9.83
N GLU A 473 31.72 10.37 8.61
CA GLU A 473 30.41 9.76 8.32
C GLU A 473 30.41 8.26 8.52
N PHE A 474 31.48 7.57 8.10
CA PHE A 474 31.64 6.14 8.28
C PHE A 474 31.70 5.74 9.76
N GLU A 475 32.51 6.45 10.55
CA GLU A 475 32.62 6.20 12.00
C GLU A 475 31.31 6.51 12.73
N ALA A 476 30.66 7.64 12.42
CA ALA A 476 29.36 7.99 12.98
C ALA A 476 28.26 6.99 12.57
N PHE A 477 28.32 6.46 11.34
CA PHE A 477 27.39 5.43 10.86
C PHE A 477 27.51 4.13 11.64
N LEU A 478 28.74 3.66 11.88
CA LEU A 478 29.01 2.42 12.62
C LEU A 478 28.71 2.56 14.11
N ARG A 479 29.08 3.69 14.72
CA ARG A 479 28.82 3.97 16.14
C ARG A 479 27.33 3.96 16.45
N ARG A 480 26.50 4.59 15.60
CA ARG A 480 25.03 4.56 15.70
C ARG A 480 24.41 3.17 15.56
N ARG A 481 25.18 2.17 15.09
CA ARG A 481 24.76 0.78 14.91
C ARG A 481 25.43 -0.17 15.91
N GLY A 482 25.95 0.37 17.01
CA GLY A 482 26.46 -0.40 18.15
C GLY A 482 27.89 -0.90 18.01
N PHE A 483 28.67 -0.41 17.04
CA PHE A 483 30.09 -0.74 16.98
C PHE A 483 30.87 0.01 18.07
N ALA A 484 31.69 -0.72 18.84
CA ALA A 484 32.58 -0.13 19.82
C ALA A 484 33.65 0.77 19.14
N PRO A 485 34.06 1.90 19.76
CA PRO A 485 35.05 2.81 19.18
C PRO A 485 36.35 2.12 18.73
N SER A 486 36.90 1.23 19.56
CA SER A 486 38.12 0.46 19.24
C SER A 486 37.97 -0.42 18.01
N ARG A 487 36.78 -1.04 17.82
CA ARG A 487 36.47 -1.82 16.63
C ARG A 487 36.37 -0.93 15.39
N ILE A 488 35.79 0.26 15.51
CA ILE A 488 35.66 1.22 14.41
C ILE A 488 37.04 1.69 13.94
N GLU A 489 37.94 2.02 14.86
CA GLU A 489 39.31 2.46 14.56
C GLU A 489 40.09 1.40 13.75
N ALA A 490 39.94 0.13 14.11
CA ALA A 490 40.57 -0.99 13.41
C ALA A 490 40.01 -1.25 12.00
N LEU A 491 38.81 -0.75 11.67
CA LEU A 491 38.18 -0.97 10.38
C LEU A 491 38.73 -0.01 9.31
N ARG A 492 39.11 -0.58 8.16
CA ARG A 492 39.50 0.17 6.97
C ARG A 492 38.31 0.32 6.02
N ARG A 493 37.87 1.56 5.83
CA ARG A 493 36.78 1.95 4.91
C ARG A 493 37.04 1.41 3.50
N GLY A 494 36.07 0.68 2.94
CA GLY A 494 36.14 0.17 1.57
C GLY A 494 37.05 -1.05 1.36
N LYS A 495 37.59 -1.65 2.43
CA LYS A 495 38.41 -2.88 2.36
C LYS A 495 37.57 -4.14 2.18
N GLY A 496 36.33 -4.15 2.67
CA GLY A 496 35.43 -5.29 2.58
C GLY A 496 34.02 -4.92 3.05
N ASP A 497 33.06 -5.79 2.75
CA ASP A 497 31.67 -5.63 3.16
C ASP A 497 31.54 -5.78 4.69
N LEU A 498 30.64 -4.99 5.30
CA LEU A 498 30.41 -5.00 6.74
C LEU A 498 28.95 -5.34 7.05
N VAL A 499 28.75 -6.37 7.87
CA VAL A 499 27.42 -6.68 8.41
C VAL A 499 27.12 -5.71 9.54
N VAL A 500 26.00 -5.02 9.45
CA VAL A 500 25.51 -4.06 10.44
C VAL A 500 24.10 -4.40 10.88
N SER A 501 23.79 -4.16 12.16
CA SER A 501 22.45 -4.36 12.71
C SER A 501 21.59 -3.14 12.46
N THR A 502 20.48 -3.30 11.71
CA THR A 502 19.59 -2.20 11.33
C THR A 502 18.10 -2.53 11.30
N GLY A 503 17.74 -3.81 11.48
CA GLY A 503 16.35 -4.27 11.43
C GLY A 503 15.47 -3.78 12.60
N PRO A 504 14.31 -4.41 12.82
CA PRO A 504 13.89 -5.67 12.21
C PRO A 504 13.45 -5.51 10.74
N HIS A 505 13.89 -6.42 9.88
CA HIS A 505 13.47 -6.57 8.50
C HIS A 505 12.45 -7.73 8.39
N LEU A 506 11.63 -7.76 7.34
CA LEU A 506 10.90 -8.99 6.96
C LEU A 506 11.64 -9.65 5.80
N GLY A 507 12.37 -10.72 6.10
CA GLY A 507 13.29 -11.40 5.19
C GLY A 507 14.77 -11.05 5.42
N GLY A 508 15.67 -12.00 5.11
CA GLY A 508 17.12 -11.82 5.18
C GLY A 508 17.71 -11.07 3.98
N PHE A 509 18.98 -10.68 4.08
CA PHE A 509 19.68 -9.99 2.99
C PHE A 509 19.68 -10.83 1.70
N ASN A 510 19.28 -10.22 0.57
CA ASN A 510 19.05 -10.88 -0.73
C ASN A 510 18.05 -12.05 -0.71
N GLN A 511 17.16 -12.12 0.29
CA GLN A 511 16.09 -13.11 0.34
C GLN A 511 14.73 -12.49 0.01
N ALA A 512 13.76 -13.35 -0.24
CA ALA A 512 12.35 -12.97 -0.28
C ALA A 512 11.88 -12.47 1.10
N ILE A 513 10.70 -11.84 1.13
CA ILE A 513 10.03 -11.52 2.39
C ILE A 513 9.78 -12.81 3.19
N SER A 514 10.00 -12.77 4.52
CA SER A 514 9.74 -13.93 5.39
C SER A 514 8.25 -14.17 5.67
N LEU A 515 7.40 -13.24 5.23
CA LEU A 515 5.94 -13.25 5.37
C LEU A 515 5.24 -13.18 3.99
N PRO A 516 5.35 -14.21 3.14
CA PRO A 516 4.71 -14.24 1.82
C PRO A 516 3.18 -14.21 1.88
N GLU A 517 2.58 -14.65 2.99
CA GLU A 517 1.13 -14.63 3.23
C GLU A 517 0.60 -13.20 3.25
N LEU A 518 1.40 -12.23 3.72
CA LEU A 518 1.05 -10.81 3.66
C LEU A 518 0.96 -10.32 2.22
N ILE A 519 1.87 -10.75 1.34
CA ILE A 519 1.83 -10.39 -0.08
C ILE A 519 0.61 -11.01 -0.76
N THR A 520 0.34 -12.28 -0.50
CA THR A 520 -0.85 -12.97 -1.03
C THR A 520 -2.14 -12.27 -0.56
N ALA A 521 -2.22 -11.88 0.72
CA ALA A 521 -3.38 -11.16 1.24
C ALA A 521 -3.57 -9.81 0.55
N VAL A 522 -2.49 -9.06 0.33
CA VAL A 522 -2.51 -7.79 -0.40
C VAL A 522 -2.99 -7.97 -1.85
N GLU A 523 -2.48 -8.99 -2.55
CA GLU A 523 -2.92 -9.36 -3.91
C GLU A 523 -4.43 -9.63 -3.94
N THR A 524 -4.88 -10.50 -3.02
CA THR A 524 -6.27 -10.91 -2.87
C THR A 524 -7.20 -9.74 -2.60
N MET A 525 -6.89 -8.93 -1.57
CA MET A 525 -7.75 -7.82 -1.14
C MET A 525 -7.89 -6.77 -2.24
N ALA A 526 -6.78 -6.41 -2.91
CA ALA A 526 -6.79 -5.42 -3.98
C ALA A 526 -7.55 -5.94 -5.22
N ALA A 527 -7.31 -7.19 -5.64
CA ALA A 527 -7.99 -7.80 -6.77
C ALA A 527 -9.50 -7.95 -6.51
N ALA A 528 -9.89 -8.38 -5.31
CA ALA A 528 -11.28 -8.53 -4.92
C ALA A 528 -12.03 -7.18 -4.90
N CYS A 529 -11.39 -6.09 -4.46
CA CYS A 529 -11.97 -4.75 -4.51
C CYS A 529 -12.22 -4.30 -5.96
N ILE A 530 -11.24 -4.47 -6.85
CA ILE A 530 -11.37 -4.12 -8.28
C ILE A 530 -12.46 -4.96 -8.94
N ALA A 531 -12.44 -6.28 -8.74
CA ALA A 531 -13.47 -7.18 -9.25
C ALA A 531 -14.86 -6.79 -8.74
N GLY A 532 -15.00 -6.50 -7.45
CA GLY A 532 -16.26 -6.08 -6.83
C GLY A 532 -16.82 -4.81 -7.45
N ARG A 533 -15.97 -3.81 -7.69
CA ARG A 533 -16.37 -2.55 -8.35
C ARG A 533 -16.72 -2.77 -9.81
N TYR A 534 -15.89 -3.51 -10.55
CA TYR A 534 -16.13 -3.82 -11.96
C TYR A 534 -17.50 -4.51 -12.17
N ARG A 535 -17.81 -5.52 -11.35
CA ARG A 535 -19.11 -6.21 -11.35
C ARG A 535 -20.27 -5.26 -11.08
N ARG A 536 -20.10 -4.31 -10.16
CA ARG A 536 -21.11 -3.30 -9.85
C ARG A 536 -21.39 -2.41 -11.07
N CYS A 537 -20.35 -1.95 -11.76
CA CYS A 537 -20.49 -1.11 -12.95
C CYS A 537 -21.13 -1.88 -14.11
N GLN A 538 -20.78 -3.16 -14.32
CA GLN A 538 -21.45 -4.02 -15.30
C GLN A 538 -22.95 -4.19 -15.01
N GLY A 539 -23.32 -4.51 -13.76
CA GLY A 539 -24.73 -4.68 -13.38
C GLY A 539 -25.56 -3.39 -13.54
N ALA A 540 -24.96 -2.23 -13.25
CA ALA A 540 -25.60 -0.93 -13.48
C ALA A 540 -25.83 -0.65 -14.98
N ALA A 541 -24.88 -1.03 -15.86
CA ALA A 541 -25.02 -0.89 -17.31
C ALA A 541 -26.05 -1.87 -17.91
N ALA A 542 -26.22 -3.05 -17.31
CA ALA A 542 -27.19 -4.06 -17.74
C ALA A 542 -28.66 -3.73 -17.34
N GLY A 543 -28.92 -2.59 -16.70
CA GLY A 543 -30.28 -2.15 -16.35
C GLY A 543 -30.92 -2.92 -15.18
N ASP A 544 -30.14 -3.69 -14.42
CA ASP A 544 -30.67 -4.50 -13.32
C ASP A 544 -30.92 -3.61 -12.08
N ARG A 545 -32.02 -2.84 -12.12
CA ARG A 545 -32.58 -2.11 -10.97
C ARG A 545 -33.35 -3.06 -10.04
N ARG A 546 -32.78 -4.22 -9.73
CA ARG A 546 -33.34 -5.16 -8.75
C ARG A 546 -32.37 -5.37 -7.59
N ASP A 547 -31.84 -4.30 -7.02
CA ASP A 547 -31.01 -4.39 -5.80
C ASP A 547 -31.00 -3.04 -5.04
N ALA A 548 -32.16 -2.39 -4.98
CA ALA A 548 -32.43 -1.30 -4.04
C ALA A 548 -33.38 -1.83 -2.96
N ALA A 549 -32.83 -2.61 -2.02
CA ALA A 549 -33.40 -2.91 -0.70
C ALA A 549 -32.25 -3.24 0.25
#